data_AF-A0AAW2FL80-F1
#
_entry.id   AF-A0AAW2FL80-F1
#
_cell.length_a   1.000
_cell.length_b   1.000
_cell.length_c   1.000
_cell.angle_alpha   90.00
_cell.angle_beta   90.00
_cell.angle_gamma   90.00
#
_symmetry.space_group_name_H-M   'P 1'
#
loop_
_entity.id
_entity.type
_entity.pdbx_description
1 polymer ?
#
loop_
_entity_poly.entity_id
_entity_poly.type
_entity_poly.pdbx_seq_one_letter_code
_entity_poly.pdbx_strand_id
1 'polypeptide(L)'
;MDLSQLEPCVELPLSEEQLAECVDKAKDWALIHGISMRSAEHYNKNQVQVLPFTLLPSSFPRASFVAVKNIQTILNELIHKVAHDKEFLTSSLKSTIEADPFTAKLFHIYEVVHEKGFTQKVNLGLFRSDYLLHEDGSKIKQVELNTIATSFAALATITSEYHRYILAELGGRQKASEQLPENNAFIGFCKGLIFAWEFYNNPE
;
A
#
# COMPACT_ATOMS: atom_id res chain seq x y z
N MET A 1 -20.56 3.30 27.21
CA MET A 1 -19.19 2.81 26.93
C MET A 1 -18.67 3.68 25.83
N ASP A 2 -17.71 4.52 26.18
CA ASP A 2 -17.19 5.58 25.34
C ASP A 2 -16.48 4.94 24.15
N LEU A 3 -17.01 5.15 22.94
CA LEU A 3 -16.25 4.86 21.73
C LEU A 3 -15.01 5.73 21.86
N SER A 4 -13.82 5.13 22.02
CA SER A 4 -12.57 5.88 22.01
C SER A 4 -12.39 6.48 20.61
N GLN A 5 -13.11 7.56 20.33
CA GLN A 5 -13.00 8.33 19.11
C GLN A 5 -11.59 8.88 19.10
N LEU A 6 -10.79 8.40 18.15
CA LEU A 6 -9.45 8.91 17.96
C LEU A 6 -9.56 10.41 17.67
N GLU A 7 -8.84 11.20 18.45
CA GLU A 7 -8.86 12.65 18.30
C GLU A 7 -8.39 13.06 16.90
N PRO A 8 -9.03 14.05 16.28
CA PRO A 8 -8.61 14.54 14.99
C PRO A 8 -7.20 15.13 15.03
N CYS A 9 -6.54 15.18 13.87
CA CYS A 9 -5.19 15.72 13.76
C CYS A 9 -5.14 17.24 14.02
N VAL A 10 -6.24 17.95 13.75
CA VAL A 10 -6.45 19.39 13.99
C VAL A 10 -7.80 19.62 14.66
N GLU A 11 -8.03 20.80 15.20
CA GLU A 11 -9.34 21.19 15.72
C GLU A 11 -10.36 21.29 14.56
N LEU A 12 -11.55 20.73 14.77
CA LEU A 12 -12.63 20.67 13.77
C LEU A 12 -13.93 21.19 14.38
N PRO A 13 -14.83 21.81 13.59
CA PRO A 13 -14.71 22.04 12.15
C PRO A 13 -13.76 23.21 11.81
N LEU A 14 -13.17 23.17 10.61
CA LEU A 14 -12.50 24.35 10.04
C LEU A 14 -13.53 25.41 9.67
N SER A 15 -13.17 26.70 9.71
CA SER A 15 -14.03 27.74 9.15
C SER A 15 -14.19 27.56 7.64
N GLU A 16 -15.27 28.07 7.05
CA GLU A 16 -15.51 27.96 5.60
C GLU A 16 -14.36 28.56 4.78
N GLU A 17 -13.82 29.69 5.22
CA GLU A 17 -12.68 30.36 4.58
C GLU A 17 -11.41 29.51 4.66
N GLN A 18 -11.09 28.97 5.84
CA GLN A 18 -9.93 28.10 6.03
C GLN A 18 -10.06 26.80 5.22
N LEU A 19 -11.25 26.21 5.18
CA LEU A 19 -11.50 25.00 4.40
C LEU A 19 -11.31 25.25 2.90
N ALA A 20 -11.86 26.35 2.37
CA ALA A 20 -11.71 26.71 0.97
C ALA A 20 -10.23 26.90 0.60
N GLU A 21 -9.49 27.69 1.39
CA GLU A 21 -8.06 27.90 1.18
C GLU A 21 -7.25 26.60 1.24
N CYS A 22 -7.55 25.72 2.21
CA CYS A 22 -6.89 24.42 2.35
C CYS A 22 -7.16 23.51 1.15
N VAL A 23 -8.39 23.50 0.62
CA VAL A 23 -8.76 22.69 -0.54
C VAL A 23 -8.01 23.16 -1.79
N ASP A 24 -7.87 24.46 -1.99
CA ASP A 24 -7.13 25.00 -3.14
C ASP A 24 -5.64 24.68 -3.06
N LYS A 25 -5.01 24.92 -1.90
CA LYS A 25 -3.63 24.51 -1.63
C LYS A 25 -3.42 23.01 -1.83
N ALA A 26 -4.38 22.18 -1.41
CA ALA A 26 -4.31 20.73 -1.56
C ALA A 26 -4.30 20.31 -3.03
N LYS A 27 -5.18 20.90 -3.86
CA LYS A 27 -5.23 20.61 -5.31
C LYS A 27 -3.94 21.03 -6.00
N ASP A 28 -3.43 22.22 -5.70
CA ASP A 28 -2.20 22.73 -6.29
C ASP A 28 -1.00 21.86 -5.92
N TRP A 29 -0.87 21.52 -4.63
CA TRP A 29 0.19 20.64 -4.15
C TRP A 29 0.12 19.27 -4.83
N ALA A 30 -1.08 18.67 -4.90
CA ALA A 30 -1.32 17.39 -5.55
C ALA A 30 -0.89 17.39 -7.02
N LEU A 31 -1.20 18.44 -7.78
CA LEU A 31 -0.80 18.56 -9.17
C LEU A 31 0.73 18.71 -9.33
N ILE A 32 1.36 19.56 -8.52
CA ILE A 32 2.81 19.83 -8.60
C ILE A 32 3.63 18.59 -8.26
N HIS A 33 3.16 17.76 -7.32
CA HIS A 33 3.89 16.58 -6.82
C HIS A 33 3.40 15.27 -7.44
N GLY A 34 2.47 15.31 -8.40
CA GLY A 34 2.06 14.14 -9.16
C GLY A 34 1.05 13.20 -8.48
N ILE A 35 0.26 13.69 -7.51
CA ILE A 35 -0.97 13.02 -7.06
C ILE A 35 -2.06 13.23 -8.13
N SER A 36 -1.85 12.62 -9.29
CA SER A 36 -2.74 12.75 -10.43
C SER A 36 -2.82 11.47 -11.25
N MET A 37 -3.88 11.34 -12.04
CA MET A 37 -4.10 10.24 -12.95
C MET A 37 -4.76 10.73 -14.24
N ARG A 38 -4.72 9.91 -15.29
CA ARG A 38 -5.53 10.17 -16.49
C ARG A 38 -6.96 9.68 -16.24
N SER A 39 -7.94 10.41 -16.77
CA SER A 39 -9.33 9.97 -16.73
C SER A 39 -9.50 8.68 -17.52
N ALA A 40 -10.20 7.70 -16.94
CA ALA A 40 -10.58 6.47 -17.63
C ALA A 40 -11.77 6.69 -18.58
N GLU A 41 -12.68 7.60 -18.22
CA GLU A 41 -13.89 7.94 -19.00
C GLU A 41 -13.59 8.91 -20.14
N HIS A 42 -12.67 9.86 -19.91
CA HIS A 42 -12.30 10.92 -20.84
C HIS A 42 -10.79 10.96 -21.04
N TYR A 43 -10.22 9.84 -21.50
CA TYR A 43 -8.78 9.72 -21.67
C TYR A 43 -8.20 10.79 -22.60
N ASN A 44 -7.21 11.52 -22.10
CA ASN A 44 -6.43 12.47 -22.88
C ASN A 44 -4.96 12.39 -22.45
N LYS A 45 -4.06 12.17 -23.41
CA LYS A 45 -2.62 12.02 -23.14
C LYS A 45 -1.97 13.28 -22.55
N ASN A 46 -2.55 14.46 -22.85
CA ASN A 46 -2.05 15.78 -22.47
C ASN A 46 -2.79 16.35 -21.23
N GLN A 47 -3.67 15.59 -20.60
CA GLN A 47 -4.43 16.03 -19.44
C GLN A 47 -4.30 15.01 -18.31
N VAL A 48 -4.21 15.51 -17.08
CA VAL A 48 -4.33 14.74 -15.86
C VAL A 48 -5.38 15.37 -14.97
N GLN A 49 -5.95 14.57 -14.08
CA GLN A 49 -6.83 15.01 -13.01
C GLN A 49 -6.24 14.61 -11.67
N VAL A 50 -6.50 15.41 -10.64
CA VAL A 50 -6.14 15.10 -9.27
C VAL A 50 -6.77 13.77 -8.86
N LEU A 51 -5.96 12.86 -8.31
CA LEU A 51 -6.46 11.57 -7.82
C LEU A 51 -7.18 11.79 -6.49
N PRO A 52 -8.35 11.17 -6.22
CA PRO A 52 -9.08 11.37 -4.97
C PRO A 52 -8.25 11.05 -3.73
N PHE A 53 -8.18 11.98 -2.77
CA PHE A 53 -7.38 11.86 -1.57
C PHE A 53 -8.06 12.59 -0.40
N THR A 54 -7.70 12.23 0.84
CA THR A 54 -8.24 12.90 2.02
C THR A 54 -7.51 14.20 2.26
N LEU A 55 -8.26 15.29 2.54
CA LEU A 55 -7.69 16.60 2.86
C LEU A 55 -6.79 16.54 4.10
N LEU A 56 -7.20 15.77 5.11
CA LEU A 56 -6.45 15.57 6.34
C LEU A 56 -6.14 14.07 6.51
N PRO A 57 -5.04 13.72 7.19
CA PRO A 57 -4.79 12.33 7.58
C PRO A 57 -5.86 11.85 8.55
N SER A 58 -6.25 10.59 8.42
CA SER A 58 -7.16 9.94 9.38
C SER A 58 -6.38 9.48 10.62
N SER A 59 -6.94 9.72 11.79
CA SER A 59 -6.35 9.24 13.05
C SER A 59 -6.40 7.71 13.12
N PHE A 60 -5.32 7.10 13.59
CA PHE A 60 -5.16 5.65 13.65
C PHE A 60 -4.47 5.22 14.96
N PRO A 61 -4.88 4.11 15.61
CA PRO A 61 -4.27 3.67 16.87
C PRO A 61 -2.81 3.27 16.67
N ARG A 62 -1.89 3.91 17.40
CA ARG A 62 -0.44 3.66 17.31
C ARG A 62 -0.09 2.20 17.56
N ALA A 63 -0.70 1.57 18.56
CA ALA A 63 -0.45 0.17 18.89
C ALA A 63 -0.77 -0.76 17.71
N SER A 64 -1.94 -0.56 17.07
CA SER A 64 -2.36 -1.33 15.91
C SER A 64 -1.43 -1.11 14.71
N PHE A 65 -1.02 0.14 14.44
CA PHE A 65 -0.07 0.46 13.36
C PHE A 65 1.28 -0.23 13.56
N VAL A 66 1.84 -0.15 14.77
CA VAL A 66 3.13 -0.78 15.09
C VAL A 66 3.03 -2.30 14.99
N ALA A 67 1.94 -2.90 15.45
CA ALA A 67 1.72 -4.35 15.36
C ALA A 67 1.77 -4.85 13.91
N VAL A 68 1.02 -4.22 13.00
CA VAL A 68 0.99 -4.65 11.59
C VAL A 68 2.25 -4.28 10.82
N LYS A 69 2.95 -3.20 11.21
CA LYS A 69 4.27 -2.90 10.67
C LYS A 69 5.28 -4.01 11.03
N ASN A 70 5.27 -4.48 12.28
CA ASN A 70 6.24 -5.45 12.77
C ASN A 70 6.01 -6.86 12.20
N ILE A 71 4.77 -7.23 11.87
CA ILE A 71 4.48 -8.56 11.29
C ILE A 71 4.82 -8.67 9.80
N GLN A 72 5.06 -7.55 9.11
CA GLN A 72 5.24 -7.54 7.65
C GLN A 72 6.38 -8.46 7.18
N THR A 73 7.53 -8.46 7.87
CA THR A 73 8.66 -9.34 7.50
C THR A 73 8.35 -10.82 7.72
N ILE A 74 7.58 -11.14 8.76
CA ILE A 74 7.11 -12.50 9.05
C ILE A 74 6.17 -12.97 7.94
N LEU A 75 5.26 -12.10 7.48
CA LEU A 75 4.38 -12.39 6.34
C LEU A 75 5.17 -12.60 5.05
N ASN A 76 6.21 -11.81 4.80
CA ASN A 76 7.05 -11.98 3.63
C ASN A 76 7.69 -13.38 3.61
N GLU A 77 8.23 -13.83 4.75
CA GLU A 77 8.84 -15.16 4.87
C GLU A 77 7.80 -16.28 4.77
N LEU A 78 6.65 -16.12 5.43
CA LEU A 78 5.53 -17.07 5.34
C LEU A 78 5.14 -17.31 3.89
N ILE A 79 4.96 -16.24 3.13
CA ILE A 79 4.48 -16.30 1.74
C ILE A 79 5.55 -16.86 0.82
N HIS A 80 6.82 -16.54 1.09
CA HIS A 80 7.92 -17.19 0.41
C HIS A 80 7.91 -18.71 0.63
N LYS A 81 7.70 -19.19 1.86
CA LYS A 81 7.63 -20.63 2.17
C LYS A 81 6.41 -21.29 1.52
N VAL A 82 5.23 -20.67 1.63
CA VAL A 82 3.99 -21.15 0.99
C VAL A 82 4.15 -21.27 -0.52
N ALA A 83 4.81 -20.30 -1.18
CA ALA A 83 5.04 -20.34 -2.61
C ALA A 83 5.91 -21.52 -3.08
N HIS A 84 6.74 -22.08 -2.19
CA HIS A 84 7.60 -23.23 -2.48
C HIS A 84 7.04 -24.57 -1.97
N ASP A 85 5.87 -24.56 -1.33
CA ASP A 85 5.20 -25.77 -0.86
C ASP A 85 4.17 -26.26 -1.88
N LYS A 86 4.61 -27.15 -2.78
CA LYS A 86 3.75 -27.70 -3.83
C LYS A 86 2.56 -28.46 -3.26
N GLU A 87 2.77 -29.28 -2.24
CA GLU A 87 1.71 -30.10 -1.66
C GLU A 87 0.62 -29.21 -1.04
N PHE A 88 1.05 -28.17 -0.30
CA PHE A 88 0.13 -27.20 0.26
C PHE A 88 -0.66 -26.44 -0.81
N LEU A 89 0.00 -25.94 -1.86
CA LEU A 89 -0.69 -25.21 -2.94
C LEU A 89 -1.66 -26.10 -3.72
N THR A 90 -1.23 -27.31 -4.11
CA THR A 90 -2.07 -28.27 -4.84
C THR A 90 -3.30 -28.66 -4.01
N SER A 91 -3.13 -28.95 -2.72
CA SER A 91 -4.24 -29.33 -1.86
C SER A 91 -5.19 -28.17 -1.57
N SER A 92 -4.66 -26.98 -1.29
CA SER A 92 -5.45 -25.78 -0.96
C SER A 92 -6.26 -25.24 -2.14
N LEU A 93 -5.75 -25.37 -3.36
CA LEU A 93 -6.39 -24.82 -4.57
C LEU A 93 -7.21 -25.85 -5.35
N LYS A 94 -7.26 -27.12 -4.93
CA LYS A 94 -7.90 -28.21 -5.67
C LYS A 94 -9.31 -27.87 -6.13
N SER A 95 -10.20 -27.50 -5.22
CA SER A 95 -11.59 -27.16 -5.56
C SER A 95 -11.69 -25.84 -6.35
N THR A 96 -10.77 -24.91 -6.14
CA THR A 96 -10.74 -23.63 -6.85
C THR A 96 -10.36 -23.82 -8.31
N ILE A 97 -9.39 -24.68 -8.61
CA ILE A 97 -8.98 -25.02 -9.98
C ILE A 97 -10.12 -25.72 -10.75
N GLU A 98 -10.90 -26.54 -10.07
CA GLU A 98 -12.08 -27.19 -10.67
C GLU A 98 -13.20 -26.18 -11.00
N ALA A 99 -13.35 -25.12 -10.19
CA ALA A 99 -14.44 -24.16 -10.30
C ALA A 99 -14.10 -22.87 -11.08
N ASP A 100 -12.85 -22.43 -11.10
CA ASP A 100 -12.39 -21.18 -11.71
C ASP A 100 -11.37 -21.40 -12.84
N PRO A 101 -11.77 -21.22 -14.12
CA PRO A 101 -10.88 -21.37 -15.27
C PRO A 101 -9.69 -20.42 -15.28
N PHE A 102 -9.79 -19.26 -14.63
CA PHE A 102 -8.67 -18.33 -14.55
C PHE A 102 -7.56 -18.87 -13.64
N THR A 103 -7.91 -19.24 -12.41
CA THR A 103 -6.98 -19.88 -11.46
C THR A 103 -6.42 -21.19 -12.02
N ALA A 104 -7.23 -21.99 -12.71
CA ALA A 104 -6.77 -23.23 -13.34
C ALA A 104 -5.61 -23.00 -14.33
N LYS A 105 -5.68 -21.93 -15.14
CA LYS A 105 -4.61 -21.58 -16.07
C LYS A 105 -3.34 -21.13 -15.37
N LEU A 106 -3.47 -20.35 -14.29
CA LEU A 106 -2.31 -19.94 -13.47
C LEU A 106 -1.63 -21.16 -12.84
N PHE A 107 -2.43 -22.09 -12.30
CA PHE A 107 -1.91 -23.30 -11.68
C PHE A 107 -1.24 -24.22 -12.69
N HIS A 108 -1.77 -24.34 -13.91
CA HIS A 108 -1.14 -25.11 -14.97
C HIS A 108 0.27 -24.57 -15.32
N ILE A 109 0.45 -23.24 -15.39
CA ILE A 109 1.77 -22.64 -15.59
C ILE A 109 2.72 -23.03 -14.45
N TYR A 110 2.23 -22.95 -13.20
CA TYR A 110 2.99 -23.35 -12.02
C TYR A 110 3.44 -24.83 -12.09
N GLU A 111 2.54 -25.74 -12.48
CA GLU A 111 2.86 -27.16 -12.65
C GLU A 111 3.95 -27.40 -13.70
N VAL A 112 3.80 -26.78 -14.87
CA VAL A 112 4.78 -26.90 -15.97
C VAL A 112 6.16 -26.39 -15.55
N VAL A 113 6.23 -25.26 -14.83
CA VAL A 113 7.49 -24.72 -14.31
C VAL A 113 8.09 -25.65 -13.26
N HIS A 114 7.27 -26.18 -12.36
CA HIS A 114 7.74 -27.10 -11.33
C HIS A 114 8.26 -28.43 -11.93
N GLU A 115 7.62 -28.98 -12.96
CA GLU A 115 8.08 -30.20 -13.64
C GLU A 115 9.42 -30.01 -14.35
N LYS A 116 9.62 -28.85 -14.97
CA LYS A 116 10.89 -28.50 -15.64
C LYS A 116 11.99 -28.09 -14.66
N GLY A 117 11.61 -27.75 -13.43
CA GLY A 117 12.51 -27.25 -12.39
C GLY A 117 12.73 -25.74 -12.46
N PHE A 118 12.94 -25.13 -11.30
CA PHE A 118 13.22 -23.70 -11.18
C PHE A 118 14.68 -23.40 -11.56
N THR A 119 14.88 -22.76 -12.71
CA THR A 119 16.22 -22.36 -13.18
C THR A 119 16.73 -21.08 -12.51
N GLN A 120 15.82 -20.16 -12.16
CA GLN A 120 16.13 -18.94 -11.43
C GLN A 120 16.07 -19.17 -9.92
N LYS A 121 17.16 -18.87 -9.21
CA LYS A 121 17.28 -19.03 -7.76
C LYS A 121 16.93 -17.78 -6.97
N VAL A 122 16.97 -16.61 -7.63
CA VAL A 122 16.67 -15.30 -7.04
C VAL A 122 15.16 -15.05 -7.16
N ASN A 123 14.51 -14.77 -6.04
CA ASN A 123 13.09 -14.45 -5.98
C ASN A 123 12.89 -13.08 -5.35
N LEU A 124 12.06 -12.23 -5.95
CA LEU A 124 11.65 -10.93 -5.39
C LEU A 124 10.15 -10.92 -5.12
N GLY A 125 9.77 -10.57 -3.89
CA GLY A 125 8.39 -10.32 -3.51
C GLY A 125 8.17 -8.85 -3.18
N LEU A 126 7.22 -8.20 -3.86
CA LEU A 126 6.76 -6.84 -3.57
C LEU A 126 5.33 -6.90 -3.05
N PHE A 127 5.20 -7.12 -1.74
CA PHE A 127 3.93 -7.45 -1.10
C PHE A 127 3.27 -6.23 -0.43
N ARG A 128 1.94 -6.25 -0.34
CA ARG A 128 1.16 -5.36 0.54
C ARG A 128 0.15 -6.19 1.30
N SER A 129 0.14 -6.02 2.62
CA SER A 129 -0.88 -6.60 3.47
C SER A 129 -1.85 -5.51 3.90
N ASP A 130 -3.14 -5.74 3.65
CA ASP A 130 -4.19 -4.77 3.91
C ASP A 130 -4.96 -5.17 5.19
N TYR A 131 -5.29 -4.17 6.01
CA TYR A 131 -5.84 -4.36 7.35
C TYR A 131 -6.99 -3.41 7.64
N LEU A 132 -7.92 -3.88 8.46
CA LEU A 132 -8.98 -3.05 9.03
C LEU A 132 -8.98 -3.15 10.55
N LEU A 133 -9.31 -2.04 11.21
CA LEU A 133 -9.61 -2.03 12.62
C LEU A 133 -10.91 -2.82 12.85
N HIS A 134 -10.95 -3.57 13.94
CA HIS A 134 -12.09 -4.36 14.35
C HIS A 134 -12.50 -3.97 15.77
N GLU A 135 -13.80 -4.12 16.07
CA GLU A 135 -14.41 -3.64 17.32
C GLU A 135 -14.22 -2.11 17.47
N ASP A 136 -13.88 -1.65 18.67
CA ASP A 136 -13.65 -0.24 19.03
C ASP A 136 -12.26 0.30 18.62
N GLY A 137 -11.54 -0.42 17.75
CA GLY A 137 -10.15 -0.10 17.39
C GLY A 137 -9.11 -0.76 18.28
N SER A 138 -9.52 -1.57 19.27
CA SER A 138 -8.63 -2.40 20.08
C SER A 138 -8.00 -3.57 19.32
N LYS A 139 -8.63 -4.00 18.21
CA LYS A 139 -8.13 -5.11 17.38
C LYS A 139 -7.90 -4.64 15.95
N ILE A 140 -6.97 -5.32 15.29
CA ILE A 140 -6.69 -5.15 13.86
C ILE A 140 -6.68 -6.51 13.18
N LYS A 141 -7.30 -6.59 12.00
CA LYS A 141 -7.47 -7.84 11.24
C LYS A 141 -6.96 -7.65 9.82
N GLN A 142 -6.21 -8.64 9.33
CA GLN A 142 -5.79 -8.71 7.93
C GLN A 142 -7.01 -9.01 7.06
N VAL A 143 -7.21 -8.22 6.02
CA VAL A 143 -8.28 -8.40 5.03
C VAL A 143 -7.75 -9.23 3.87
N GLU A 144 -6.61 -8.82 3.31
CA GLU A 144 -5.99 -9.51 2.18
C GLU A 144 -4.48 -9.30 2.19
N LEU A 145 -3.81 -10.14 1.40
CA LEU A 145 -2.41 -9.98 1.07
C LEU A 145 -2.25 -9.97 -0.44
N ASN A 146 -1.81 -8.82 -0.94
CA ASN A 146 -1.49 -8.61 -2.35
C ASN A 146 -0.06 -9.07 -2.64
N THR A 147 0.05 -10.10 -3.49
CA THR A 147 1.33 -10.68 -3.93
C THR A 147 1.72 -10.32 -5.36
N ILE A 148 0.81 -9.66 -6.09
CA ILE A 148 0.98 -9.25 -7.49
C ILE A 148 0.46 -7.84 -7.70
N ALA A 149 1.15 -7.07 -8.57
CA ALA A 149 0.75 -5.74 -9.00
C ALA A 149 0.39 -4.78 -7.84
N THR A 150 1.17 -4.85 -6.75
CA THR A 150 0.99 -4.02 -5.57
C THR A 150 1.12 -2.54 -5.91
N SER A 151 -0.02 -1.86 -5.95
CA SER A 151 -0.12 -0.46 -6.35
C SER A 151 0.19 0.51 -5.20
N PHE A 152 0.37 1.78 -5.55
CA PHE A 152 0.42 2.95 -4.64
C PHE A 152 1.66 3.14 -3.76
N ALA A 153 2.74 2.37 -3.93
CA ALA A 153 3.98 2.65 -3.19
C ALA A 153 4.49 4.10 -3.37
N ALA A 154 4.48 4.60 -4.61
CA ALA A 154 4.82 5.99 -4.93
C ALA A 154 3.79 7.00 -4.39
N LEU A 155 2.50 6.80 -4.74
CA LEU A 155 1.45 7.72 -4.34
C LEU A 155 1.30 7.82 -2.81
N ALA A 156 1.36 6.72 -2.07
CA ALA A 156 1.27 6.73 -0.61
C ALA A 156 2.44 7.49 0.05
N THR A 157 3.64 7.38 -0.53
CA THR A 157 4.82 8.15 -0.08
C THR A 157 4.54 9.64 -0.23
N ILE A 158 4.12 10.07 -1.43
CA ILE A 158 3.81 11.47 -1.75
C ILE A 158 2.61 11.99 -0.93
N THR A 159 1.57 11.18 -0.72
CA THR A 159 0.43 11.55 0.14
C THR A 159 0.85 11.77 1.60
N SER A 160 1.85 11.03 2.09
CA SER A 160 2.38 11.24 3.44
C SER A 160 3.10 12.58 3.55
N GLU A 161 3.81 13.01 2.50
CA GLU A 161 4.44 14.33 2.40
C GLU A 161 3.38 15.44 2.32
N TYR A 162 2.35 15.25 1.50
CA TYR A 162 1.19 16.13 1.42
C TYR A 162 0.55 16.35 2.81
N HIS A 163 0.29 15.27 3.56
CA HIS A 163 -0.32 15.39 4.89
C HIS A 163 0.56 16.14 5.88
N ARG A 164 1.89 16.07 5.76
CA ARG A 164 2.78 16.94 6.55
C ARG A 164 2.65 18.40 6.14
N TYR A 165 2.58 18.68 4.84
CA TYR A 165 2.41 20.02 4.31
C TYR A 165 1.10 20.66 4.79
N ILE A 166 -0.04 20.01 4.57
CA ILE A 166 -1.35 20.59 4.90
C ILE A 166 -1.56 20.76 6.41
N LEU A 167 -1.04 19.83 7.23
CA LEU A 167 -1.06 20.00 8.68
C LEU A 167 -0.20 21.18 9.12
N ALA A 168 0.94 21.44 8.45
CA ALA A 168 1.77 22.60 8.76
C ALA A 168 1.07 23.93 8.42
N GLU A 169 0.30 23.98 7.33
CA GLU A 169 -0.53 25.15 6.97
C GLU A 169 -1.60 25.44 8.02
N LEU A 170 -2.10 24.40 8.69
CA LEU A 170 -3.09 24.49 9.78
C LEU A 170 -2.45 24.66 11.17
N GLY A 171 -1.17 25.04 11.26
CA GLY A 171 -0.46 25.22 12.52
C GLY A 171 -0.06 23.93 13.25
N GLY A 172 -0.33 22.76 12.66
CA GLY A 172 -0.05 21.43 13.20
C GLY A 172 1.34 20.88 12.87
N ARG A 173 2.33 21.72 12.54
CA ARG A 173 3.67 21.28 12.08
C ARG A 173 4.37 20.34 13.08
N GLN A 174 4.35 20.67 14.36
CA GLN A 174 4.97 19.85 15.40
C GLN A 174 4.28 18.48 15.51
N LYS A 175 2.95 18.49 15.63
CA LYS A 175 2.13 17.27 15.70
C LYS A 175 2.34 16.38 14.46
N ALA A 176 2.42 16.97 13.27
CA ALA A 176 2.69 16.24 12.03
C ALA A 176 4.07 15.56 12.06
N SER A 177 5.10 16.23 12.58
CA SER A 177 6.45 15.66 12.73
C SER A 177 6.51 14.51 13.73
N GLU A 178 5.72 14.54 14.79
CA GLU A 178 5.74 13.56 15.87
C GLU A 178 4.80 12.36 15.63
N GLN A 179 3.70 12.59 14.89
CA GLN A 179 2.61 11.60 14.77
C GLN A 179 2.53 10.94 13.39
N LEU A 180 2.91 11.62 12.30
CA LEU A 180 2.88 10.99 10.97
C LEU A 180 4.13 10.11 10.78
N PRO A 181 3.96 8.80 10.52
CA PRO A 181 5.09 7.89 10.33
C PRO A 181 5.86 8.27 9.07
N GLU A 182 7.17 7.99 9.06
CA GLU A 182 7.94 8.01 7.81
C GLU A 182 7.38 6.96 6.85
N ASN A 183 7.22 7.34 5.57
CA ASN A 183 6.77 6.44 4.52
C ASN A 183 7.85 6.40 3.43
N ASN A 184 8.54 5.27 3.33
CA ASN A 184 9.62 5.05 2.37
C ASN A 184 9.28 3.91 1.39
N ALA A 185 7.99 3.61 1.19
CA ALA A 185 7.53 2.50 0.38
C ALA A 185 8.06 2.57 -1.06
N PHE A 186 8.05 3.76 -1.68
CA PHE A 186 8.59 3.97 -3.02
C PHE A 186 10.06 3.56 -3.12
N ILE A 187 10.88 4.11 -2.23
CA ILE A 187 12.32 3.82 -2.18
C ILE A 187 12.58 2.35 -1.87
N GLY A 188 11.81 1.75 -0.96
CA GLY A 188 11.91 0.32 -0.64
C GLY A 188 11.65 -0.56 -1.86
N PHE A 189 10.61 -0.26 -2.64
CA PHE A 189 10.28 -0.99 -3.86
C PHE A 189 11.36 -0.83 -4.93
N CYS A 190 11.84 0.40 -5.16
CA CYS A 190 12.95 0.65 -6.09
C CYS A 190 14.21 -0.11 -5.68
N LYS A 191 14.58 -0.10 -4.40
CA LYS A 191 15.73 -0.85 -3.88
C LYS A 191 15.56 -2.36 -4.07
N GLY A 192 14.38 -2.90 -3.81
CA GLY A 192 14.09 -4.32 -4.04
C GLY A 192 14.31 -4.73 -5.50
N LEU A 193 13.86 -3.91 -6.44
CA LEU A 193 14.06 -4.11 -7.88
C LEU A 193 15.54 -4.01 -8.28
N ILE A 194 16.25 -2.99 -7.79
CA ILE A 194 17.69 -2.81 -8.04
C ILE A 194 18.47 -4.02 -7.53
N PHE A 195 18.22 -4.45 -6.29
CA PHE A 195 18.89 -5.61 -5.72
C PHE A 195 18.58 -6.88 -6.52
N ALA A 196 17.33 -7.11 -6.93
CA ALA A 196 17.01 -8.27 -7.75
C ALA A 196 17.77 -8.28 -9.09
N TRP A 197 17.95 -7.12 -9.72
CA TRP A 197 18.75 -6.98 -10.94
C TRP A 197 20.25 -7.23 -10.67
N GLU A 198 20.80 -6.66 -9.61
CA GLU A 198 22.19 -6.89 -9.20
C GLU A 198 22.45 -8.37 -8.88
N PHE A 199 21.52 -9.04 -8.20
CA PHE A 199 21.59 -10.48 -7.90
C PHE A 199 21.44 -11.36 -9.13
N TYR A 200 20.68 -10.92 -10.14
CA TYR A 200 20.62 -11.62 -11.43
C TYR A 200 21.98 -11.61 -12.13
N ASN A 201 22.79 -10.56 -11.92
CA ASN A 201 24.19 -10.46 -12.33
C ASN A 201 24.42 -10.74 -13.82
N ASN A 202 23.53 -10.22 -14.68
CA ASN A 202 23.72 -10.18 -16.12
C ASN A 202 23.79 -8.72 -16.59
N PRO A 203 24.95 -8.25 -17.08
CA PRO A 203 25.12 -6.87 -17.52
C PRO A 203 24.54 -6.57 -18.90
N GLU A 204 24.17 -7.60 -19.67
CA GLU A 204 23.46 -7.49 -20.97
C GLU A 204 21.95 -7.36 -20.77
#